data_AF-A0A259CDL7-F1
#
_entry.id   AF-A0A259CDL7-F1
#
_cell.length_a   1.000
_cell.length_b   1.000
_cell.length_c   1.000
_cell.angle_alpha   90.00
_cell.angle_beta   90.00
_cell.angle_gamma   90.00
#
_symmetry.space_group_name_H-M   'P 1'
#
loop_
_entity.id
_entity.type
_entity.pdbx_description
1 polymer ?
#
loop_
_entity_poly.entity_id
_entity_poly.type
_entity_poly.pdbx_seq_one_letter_code
_entity_poly.pdbx_strand_id
1 'polypeptide(L)'
;MTRTVIESKTRTVIIGFDEPFCVIGERINPTGRKKLAAELEVGNFETVIKDALEQVACGATVLDVNSGAVFTNMMATDPRYADNNFVEPPLMKALIEIIQA
;
A
#
# COMPACT_ATOMS: atom_id res chain seq x y z
N MET A 1 3.46 10.80 -28.64
CA MET A 1 3.26 9.56 -27.86
C MET A 1 2.87 9.92 -26.44
N THR A 2 2.03 9.11 -25.78
CA THR A 2 1.51 9.39 -24.43
C THR A 2 2.59 9.20 -23.37
N ARG A 3 2.66 10.12 -22.41
CA ARG A 3 3.50 10.01 -21.20
C ARG A 3 2.58 10.12 -19.98
N THR A 4 2.77 9.24 -19.00
CA THR A 4 2.12 9.33 -17.69
C THR A 4 3.17 9.76 -16.68
N VAL A 5 2.90 10.83 -15.93
CA VAL A 5 3.81 11.37 -14.91
C VAL A 5 3.21 11.08 -13.54
N ILE A 6 3.99 10.44 -12.67
CA ILE A 6 3.65 10.12 -11.29
C ILE A 6 4.65 10.82 -10.38
N GLU A 7 4.18 11.51 -9.36
CA GLU A 7 5.03 12.31 -8.48
C GLU A 7 4.77 12.02 -7.00
N SER A 8 5.85 12.01 -6.23
CA SER A 8 5.83 12.13 -4.78
C SER A 8 6.48 13.46 -4.38
N LYS A 9 6.58 13.73 -3.08
CA LYS A 9 7.24 14.94 -2.56
C LYS A 9 8.68 15.13 -3.06
N THR A 10 9.40 14.06 -3.38
CA THR A 10 10.85 14.09 -3.68
C THR A 10 11.24 13.38 -4.97
N ARG A 11 10.31 12.75 -5.69
CA ARG A 11 10.62 11.96 -6.90
C ARG A 11 9.53 12.09 -7.96
N THR A 12 9.95 12.10 -9.21
CA THR A 12 9.08 12.03 -10.40
C THR A 12 9.44 10.78 -11.18
N VAL A 13 8.44 9.99 -11.54
CA VAL A 13 8.56 8.81 -12.41
C VAL A 13 7.71 9.05 -13.66
N ILE A 14 8.29 8.82 -14.83
CA ILE A 14 7.60 9.00 -16.11
C ILE A 14 7.49 7.64 -16.78
N ILE A 15 6.28 7.28 -17.21
CA ILE A 15 5.98 6.03 -17.90
C ILE A 15 5.67 6.37 -19.36
N GLY A 16 6.42 5.79 -20.30
CA GLY A 16 6.30 6.06 -21.74
C GLY A 16 7.25 5.23 -22.59
N PHE A 17 7.14 5.36 -23.92
CA PHE A 17 7.88 4.54 -24.90
C PHE A 17 9.42 4.69 -24.86
N ASP A 18 9.92 5.84 -24.40
CA ASP A 18 11.36 6.14 -24.30
C ASP A 18 11.84 6.32 -22.86
N GLU A 19 11.03 5.90 -21.88
CA GLU A 19 11.34 6.02 -20.45
C GLU A 19 11.85 4.69 -19.88
N PRO A 20 12.60 4.71 -18.76
CA PRO A 20 12.96 3.48 -18.05
C PRO A 20 11.72 2.64 -17.69
N PHE A 21 11.88 1.31 -17.68
CA PHE A 21 10.80 0.42 -17.25
C PHE A 21 10.42 0.71 -15.78
N CYS A 22 9.15 1.01 -15.54
CA CYS A 22 8.65 1.31 -14.21
C CYS A 22 8.35 0.02 -13.44
N VAL A 23 9.18 -0.30 -12.45
CA VAL A 23 8.96 -1.44 -11.56
C VAL A 23 8.02 -1.00 -10.44
N ILE A 24 6.84 -1.64 -10.37
CA ILE A 24 5.85 -1.42 -9.32
C ILE A 24 5.99 -2.53 -8.27
N GLY A 25 6.37 -2.17 -7.04
CA GLY A 25 6.43 -3.12 -5.93
C GLY A 25 5.04 -3.46 -5.40
N GLU A 26 4.68 -4.75 -5.35
CA GLU A 26 3.33 -5.23 -4.97
C GLU A 26 3.18 -5.70 -3.52
N ARG A 27 4.26 -5.68 -2.72
CA ARG A 27 4.27 -6.40 -1.43
C ARG A 27 3.37 -5.76 -0.37
N ILE A 28 3.03 -4.47 -0.48
CA ILE A 28 2.15 -3.78 0.48
C ILE A 28 0.69 -4.15 0.18
N ASN A 29 0.38 -5.43 0.36
CA ASN A 29 -0.93 -6.01 0.15
C ASN A 29 -1.17 -7.11 1.21
N PRO A 30 -2.10 -6.91 2.14
CA PRO A 30 -2.42 -7.89 3.20
C PRO A 30 -3.13 -9.15 2.69
N THR A 31 -3.67 -9.16 1.45
CA THR A 31 -4.37 -10.31 0.88
C THR A 31 -3.45 -11.54 0.85
N GLY A 32 -3.86 -12.62 1.52
CA GLY A 32 -3.07 -13.85 1.63
C GLY A 32 -1.87 -13.76 2.61
N ARG A 33 -1.61 -12.59 3.21
CA ARG A 33 -0.51 -12.35 4.17
C ARG A 33 -1.05 -12.23 5.59
N LYS A 34 -1.36 -13.38 6.21
CA LYS A 34 -1.95 -13.47 7.56
C LYS A 34 -1.29 -12.57 8.62
N LYS A 35 0.05 -12.50 8.62
CA LYS A 35 0.82 -11.65 9.54
C LYS A 35 0.53 -10.16 9.31
N LEU A 36 0.64 -9.69 8.06
CA LEU A 36 0.42 -8.28 7.72
C LEU A 36 -1.04 -7.88 7.99
N ALA A 37 -2.00 -8.74 7.64
CA ALA A 37 -3.41 -8.49 7.95
C ALA A 37 -3.65 -8.31 9.45
N ALA A 38 -3.12 -9.22 10.28
CA ALA A 38 -3.26 -9.13 11.75
C ALA A 38 -2.56 -7.89 12.34
N GLU A 39 -1.41 -7.49 11.80
CA GLU A 39 -0.72 -6.27 12.22
C GLU A 39 -1.54 -5.01 11.89
N LEU A 40 -2.06 -4.92 10.67
CA LEU A 40 -2.88 -3.78 10.26
C LEU A 40 -4.22 -3.71 11.03
N GLU A 41 -4.82 -4.85 11.38
CA GLU A 41 -6.04 -4.92 12.20
C GLU A 41 -5.86 -4.24 13.58
N VAL A 42 -4.63 -4.28 14.13
CA VAL A 42 -4.29 -3.65 15.42
C VAL A 42 -3.49 -2.35 15.29
N GLY A 43 -3.40 -1.78 14.09
CA GLY A 43 -2.69 -0.52 13.83
C GLY A 43 -1.16 -0.63 13.93
N ASN A 44 -0.59 -1.82 13.75
CA ASN A 44 0.84 -2.04 13.64
C ASN A 44 1.27 -1.95 12.15
N PHE A 45 2.19 -1.04 11.84
CA PHE A 45 2.66 -0.77 10.48
C PHE A 45 4.13 -1.18 10.23
N GLU A 46 4.77 -1.89 11.16
CA GLU A 46 6.19 -2.27 11.06
C GLU A 46 6.50 -3.03 9.76
N THR A 47 5.67 -4.02 9.40
CA THR A 47 5.85 -4.78 8.16
C THR A 47 5.64 -3.91 6.92
N VAL A 48 4.72 -2.94 6.95
CA VAL A 48 4.51 -2.00 5.83
C VAL A 48 5.76 -1.16 5.59
N ILE A 49 6.31 -0.57 6.64
CA ILE A 49 7.54 0.26 6.56
C ILE A 49 8.69 -0.58 6.02
N LYS A 50 8.86 -1.80 6.55
CA LYS A 50 9.89 -2.72 6.10
C LYS A 50 9.74 -3.07 4.62
N ASP A 51 8.56 -3.53 4.20
CA ASP A 51 8.31 -3.91 2.80
C ASP A 51 8.45 -2.70 1.86
N ALA A 52 8.09 -1.48 2.27
CA ALA A 52 8.28 -0.27 1.47
C ALA A 52 9.77 0.00 1.21
N LEU A 53 10.58 0.00 2.26
CA LEU A 53 12.02 0.23 2.17
C LEU A 53 12.72 -0.86 1.35
N GLU A 54 12.40 -2.13 1.61
CA GLU A 54 13.00 -3.27 0.90
C GLU A 54 12.66 -3.25 -0.59
N GLN A 55 11.43 -2.93 -0.97
CA GLN A 55 11.04 -2.86 -2.38
C GLN A 55 11.77 -1.74 -3.12
N VAL A 56 11.90 -0.55 -2.51
CA VAL A 56 12.68 0.55 -3.10
C VAL A 56 14.15 0.16 -3.21
N ALA A 57 14.72 -0.49 -2.19
CA ALA A 57 16.10 -1.00 -2.23
C ALA A 57 16.31 -2.04 -3.34
N CYS A 58 15.29 -2.85 -3.65
CA CYS A 58 15.28 -3.82 -4.73
C CYS A 58 14.94 -3.22 -6.11
N GLY A 59 14.79 -1.90 -6.23
CA GLY A 59 14.64 -1.19 -7.51
C GLY A 59 13.20 -0.85 -7.90
N ALA A 60 12.22 -1.04 -7.02
CA ALA A 60 10.87 -0.51 -7.26
C ALA A 60 10.90 1.03 -7.32
N THR A 61 10.38 1.60 -8.40
CA THR A 61 10.26 3.05 -8.60
C THR A 61 8.91 3.59 -8.17
N VAL A 62 7.90 2.73 -8.13
CA VAL A 62 6.54 2.97 -7.62
C VAL A 62 6.17 1.83 -6.68
N LEU A 63 5.33 2.10 -5.69
CA LEU A 63 4.78 1.08 -4.78
C LEU A 63 3.27 1.01 -4.97
N ASP A 64 2.76 -0.20 -5.18
CA ASP A 64 1.33 -0.50 -5.06
C ASP A 64 0.97 -0.66 -3.58
N VAL A 65 -0.17 -0.10 -3.18
CA VAL A 65 -0.63 -0.08 -1.79
C VAL A 65 -2.08 -0.53 -1.74
N ASN A 66 -2.35 -1.59 -0.98
CA ASN A 66 -3.66 -2.19 -0.84
C ASN A 66 -4.02 -2.37 0.66
N SER A 67 -5.30 -2.19 1.01
CA SER A 67 -5.82 -2.30 2.38
C SER A 67 -6.92 -3.36 2.55
N GLY A 68 -7.18 -4.17 1.53
CA GLY A 68 -8.28 -5.14 1.52
C GLY A 68 -8.10 -6.30 2.51
N ALA A 69 -9.20 -6.86 2.99
CA ALA A 69 -9.22 -8.07 3.85
C ALA A 69 -8.50 -7.95 5.22
N VAL A 70 -8.33 -6.73 5.74
CA VAL A 70 -7.62 -6.46 7.01
C VAL A 70 -8.49 -6.67 8.27
N PHE A 71 -9.81 -6.61 8.16
CA PHE A 71 -10.70 -6.55 9.33
C PHE A 71 -11.72 -7.69 9.43
N THR A 72 -11.39 -8.85 8.87
CA THR A 72 -12.32 -9.99 8.86
C THR A 72 -12.70 -10.48 10.26
N ASN A 73 -11.82 -10.31 11.27
CA ASN A 73 -12.13 -10.70 12.64
C ASN A 73 -13.00 -9.64 13.36
N MET A 74 -12.90 -8.37 12.96
CA MET A 74 -13.72 -7.28 13.50
C MET A 74 -15.19 -7.31 13.03
N MET A 75 -15.52 -8.05 11.96
CA MET A 75 -16.90 -8.16 11.48
C MET A 75 -17.86 -8.76 12.54
N ALA A 76 -17.34 -9.63 13.42
CA ALA A 76 -18.10 -10.22 14.52
C ALA A 76 -18.35 -9.25 15.67
N THR A 77 -17.53 -8.21 15.82
CA THR A 77 -17.64 -7.22 16.89
C THR A 77 -18.40 -5.98 16.44
N ASP A 78 -18.29 -5.60 15.17
CA ASP A 78 -19.05 -4.51 14.56
C ASP A 78 -19.32 -4.83 13.07
N PRO A 79 -20.58 -4.94 12.64
CA PRO A 79 -20.92 -5.33 11.26
C PRO A 79 -20.48 -4.30 10.21
N ARG A 80 -20.15 -3.05 10.61
CA ARG A 80 -19.64 -2.04 9.68
C ARG A 80 -18.28 -2.41 9.10
N TYR A 81 -17.51 -3.29 9.74
CA TYR A 81 -16.24 -3.80 9.19
C TYR A 81 -16.43 -4.66 7.94
N ALA A 82 -17.66 -5.01 7.56
CA ALA A 82 -17.98 -5.62 6.27
C ALA A 82 -18.01 -4.61 5.10
N ASP A 83 -18.11 -3.32 5.38
CA ASP A 83 -18.20 -2.27 4.36
C ASP A 83 -16.81 -1.66 4.11
N ASN A 84 -16.26 -1.93 2.93
CA ASN A 84 -14.97 -1.36 2.52
C ASN A 84 -14.97 0.17 2.48
N ASN A 85 -16.12 0.82 2.24
CA ASN A 85 -16.20 2.28 2.29
C ASN A 85 -16.07 2.84 3.72
N PHE A 86 -16.31 2.00 4.73
CA PHE A 86 -16.11 2.35 6.13
C PHE A 86 -14.65 2.10 6.56
N VAL A 87 -14.06 0.97 6.16
CA VAL A 87 -12.75 0.53 6.68
C VAL A 87 -11.55 0.98 5.85
N GLU A 88 -11.64 0.99 4.53
CA GLU A 88 -10.48 1.23 3.66
C GLU A 88 -10.03 2.70 3.65
N PRO A 89 -10.92 3.73 3.58
CA PRO A 89 -10.46 5.12 3.50
C PRO A 89 -9.53 5.56 4.65
N PRO A 90 -9.85 5.31 5.94
CA PRO A 90 -8.95 5.70 7.03
C PRO A 90 -7.64 4.89 7.01
N LEU A 91 -7.71 3.58 6.70
CA LEU A 91 -6.53 2.74 6.63
C LEU A 91 -5.60 3.12 5.46
N MET A 92 -6.16 3.36 4.28
CA MET A 92 -5.41 3.82 3.10
C MET A 92 -4.71 5.15 3.39
N LYS A 93 -5.38 6.10 4.03
CA LYS A 93 -4.76 7.36 4.42
C LYS A 93 -3.55 7.11 5.34
N ALA A 94 -3.70 6.30 6.38
CA ALA A 94 -2.61 5.97 7.30
C ALA A 94 -1.44 5.26 6.59
N LEU A 95 -1.73 4.30 5.71
CA LEU A 95 -0.71 3.60 4.92
C LEU A 95 0.11 4.59 4.08
N ILE A 96 -0.56 5.49 3.34
CA ILE A 96 0.12 6.48 2.50
C ILE A 96 0.96 7.44 3.35
N GLU A 97 0.42 7.94 4.46
CA GLU A 97 1.14 8.84 5.37
C GLU A 97 2.41 8.18 5.94
N ILE A 98 2.32 6.90 6.34
CA ILE A 98 3.45 6.15 6.90
C ILE A 98 4.51 5.81 5.84
N ILE A 99 4.08 5.43 4.63
CA ILE A 99 5.00 5.11 3.52
C ILE A 99 5.74 6.36 3.03
N GLN A 100 5.10 7.54 3.12
CA GLN A 100 5.67 8.80 2.64
C GLN A 100 6.40 9.63 3.72
N ALA A 101 6.42 9.19 4.97
CA ALA A 101 7.09 9.86 6.08
C ALA A 101 8.62 9.87 5.93
#